data_AF-A0A7C4N457-F1
#
_entry.id   AF-A0A7C4N457-F1
#
_cell.length_a   1.000
_cell.length_b   1.000
_cell.length_c   1.000
_cell.angle_alpha   90.00
_cell.angle_beta   90.00
_cell.angle_gamma   90.00
#
_symmetry.space_group_name_H-M   'P 1'
#
loop_
_entity.id
_entity.type
_entity.pdbx_description
1 polymer ?
#
loop_
_entity_poly.entity_id
_entity_poly.type
_entity_poly.pdbx_seq_one_letter_code
_entity_poly.pdbx_strand_id
1 'polypeptide(L)'
;MLQILNDYFWFIDFSISVLILCIIFVLYYKKYISYFIWLLFWIGALTGFVWEITLTLIDVYNLADIFIFNIQPPVHHIFIVISHSIWDGGLFIIGVGIIYIFVKKSYFSSFKLSEILLFIIWGQLQSFIIEIISIQSSGWMYNSLWWNPVLFSINDKPLTLLPQFIWLIGCFIFYFVAVKIKKSLYKNL
;
A
#
# COMPACT_ATOMS: atom_id res chain seq x y z
N MET A 1 14.26 9.84 18.63
CA MET A 1 13.38 9.58 17.47
C MET A 1 13.21 8.09 17.22
N LEU A 2 14.29 7.32 16.99
CA LEU A 2 14.21 5.85 16.81
C LEU A 2 13.57 5.12 18.01
N GLN A 3 13.88 5.53 19.24
CA GLN A 3 13.35 4.89 20.44
C GLN A 3 11.83 5.09 20.60
N ILE A 4 11.32 6.28 20.30
CA ILE A 4 9.87 6.57 20.31
C ILE A 4 9.15 5.75 19.23
N LEU A 5 9.75 5.63 18.03
CA LEU A 5 9.22 4.80 16.95
C LEU A 5 9.16 3.33 17.35
N ASN A 6 10.13 2.84 18.13
CA ASN A 6 10.11 1.46 18.62
C ASN A 6 9.03 1.22 19.67
N ASP A 7 8.94 2.10 20.66
CA ASP A 7 8.01 1.94 21.79
C ASP A 7 6.54 2.09 21.38
N TYR A 8 6.28 2.89 20.33
CA TYR A 8 4.92 3.23 19.88
C TYR A 8 4.61 2.81 18.44
N PHE A 9 5.42 1.94 17.82
CA PHE A 9 5.28 1.57 16.41
C PHE A 9 3.84 1.21 16.04
N TRP A 10 3.27 0.20 16.72
CA TRP A 10 1.93 -0.29 16.43
C TRP A 10 0.86 0.76 16.69
N PHE A 11 1.00 1.58 17.73
CA PHE A 11 0.06 2.66 18.00
C PHE A 11 0.08 3.71 16.87
N ILE A 12 1.27 4.11 16.42
CA ILE A 12 1.45 5.05 15.31
C ILE A 12 0.88 4.46 14.01
N ASP A 13 1.23 3.21 13.71
CA ASP A 13 0.79 2.49 12.51
C ASP A 13 -0.75 2.44 12.41
N PHE A 14 -1.43 2.00 13.47
CA PHE A 14 -2.90 1.98 13.51
C PHE A 14 -3.50 3.39 13.51
N SER A 15 -2.89 4.35 14.21
CA SER A 15 -3.39 5.73 14.25
C SER A 15 -3.36 6.40 12.88
N ILE A 16 -2.33 6.14 12.08
CA ILE A 16 -2.23 6.69 10.72
C ILE A 16 -3.31 6.06 9.82
N SER A 17 -3.56 4.75 9.93
CA SER A 17 -4.65 4.10 9.21
C SER A 17 -6.01 4.74 9.50
N VAL A 18 -6.35 4.96 10.78
CA VAL A 18 -7.57 5.66 11.20
C VAL A 18 -7.59 7.09 10.65
N LEU A 19 -6.47 7.80 10.72
CA LEU A 19 -6.36 9.17 10.22
C LEU A 19 -6.59 9.24 8.70
N ILE A 20 -6.01 8.32 7.91
CA ILE A 20 -6.23 8.21 6.47
C ILE A 20 -7.72 8.03 6.19
N LEU A 21 -8.38 7.11 6.90
CA LEU A 21 -9.81 6.86 6.74
C LEU A 21 -10.63 8.12 7.04
N CYS A 22 -10.38 8.77 8.19
CA CYS A 22 -11.05 10.01 8.57
C CYS A 22 -10.86 11.12 7.52
N ILE A 23 -9.63 11.32 7.04
CA ILE A 23 -9.31 12.32 6.01
C ILE A 23 -10.10 12.03 4.73
N ILE A 24 -10.08 10.79 4.23
CA ILE A 24 -10.76 10.41 2.99
C ILE A 24 -12.29 10.59 3.13
N PHE A 25 -12.87 10.20 4.26
CA PHE A 25 -14.29 10.41 4.55
C PHE A 25 -14.65 11.90 4.61
N VAL A 26 -13.88 12.71 5.32
CA VAL A 26 -14.12 14.16 5.44
C VAL A 26 -14.00 14.82 4.07
N LEU A 27 -12.96 14.52 3.30
CA LEU A 27 -12.76 15.06 1.96
C LEU A 27 -13.90 14.69 1.02
N TYR A 28 -14.41 13.46 1.08
CA TYR A 28 -15.54 13.04 0.25
C TYR A 28 -16.84 13.72 0.67
N TYR A 29 -17.15 13.71 1.97
CA TYR A 29 -18.35 14.34 2.52
C TYR A 29 -18.41 15.84 2.23
N LYS A 30 -17.27 16.54 2.34
CA LYS A 30 -17.13 17.96 2.01
C LYS A 30 -17.00 18.23 0.51
N LYS A 31 -17.09 17.20 -0.35
CA LYS A 31 -17.00 17.28 -1.81
C LYS A 31 -15.67 17.82 -2.35
N TYR A 32 -14.58 17.74 -1.57
CA TYR A 32 -13.24 18.06 -2.02
C TYR A 32 -12.66 16.99 -2.95
N ILE A 33 -13.11 15.73 -2.82
CA ILE A 33 -12.78 14.65 -3.75
C ILE A 33 -14.02 14.14 -4.46
N SER A 34 -13.84 13.76 -5.72
CA SER A 34 -14.93 13.20 -6.54
C SER A 34 -15.27 11.77 -6.12
N TYR A 35 -16.46 11.29 -6.50
CA TYR A 35 -16.84 9.89 -6.34
C TYR A 35 -15.86 8.91 -7.00
N PHE A 36 -15.22 9.33 -8.10
CA PHE A 36 -14.18 8.53 -8.74
C PHE A 36 -12.99 8.30 -7.80
N ILE A 37 -12.49 9.36 -7.14
CA ILE A 37 -11.37 9.26 -6.19
C ILE A 37 -11.77 8.46 -4.95
N TRP A 38 -13.01 8.63 -4.48
CA TRP A 38 -13.57 7.82 -3.40
C TRP A 38 -13.55 6.33 -3.73
N LEU A 39 -13.99 5.94 -4.94
CA LEU A 39 -13.90 4.56 -5.40
C LEU A 39 -12.46 4.07 -5.51
N LEU A 40 -11.55 4.89 -6.03
CA LEU A 40 -10.14 4.52 -6.14
C LEU A 40 -9.51 4.22 -4.79
N PHE A 41 -9.88 4.94 -3.73
CA PHE A 41 -9.40 4.64 -2.38
C PHE A 41 -9.78 3.21 -1.97
N TRP A 42 -11.05 2.84 -2.14
CA TRP A 42 -11.53 1.50 -1.79
C TRP A 42 -10.96 0.41 -2.70
N ILE A 43 -10.76 0.69 -3.98
CA ILE A 43 -10.05 -0.24 -4.87
C ILE A 43 -8.62 -0.45 -4.41
N GLY A 44 -7.92 0.62 -4.00
CA GLY A 44 -6.58 0.53 -3.43
C GLY A 44 -6.58 -0.33 -2.17
N ALA A 45 -7.53 -0.10 -1.26
CA ALA A 45 -7.65 -0.86 -0.04
C ALA A 45 -8.02 -2.34 -0.28
N LEU A 46 -8.90 -2.63 -1.24
CA LEU A 46 -9.21 -4.01 -1.64
C LEU A 46 -8.03 -4.71 -2.30
N THR A 47 -7.23 -3.97 -3.08
CA THR A 47 -6.00 -4.49 -3.68
C THR A 47 -5.03 -4.87 -2.55
N GLY A 48 -4.86 -3.97 -1.57
CA GLY A 48 -4.15 -4.20 -0.32
C GLY A 48 -4.57 -5.46 0.42
N PHE A 49 -5.87 -5.51 0.71
CA PHE A 49 -6.50 -6.63 1.39
C PHE A 49 -6.17 -7.98 0.78
N VAL A 50 -6.09 -8.08 -0.55
CA VAL A 50 -5.78 -9.34 -1.24
C VAL A 50 -4.40 -9.86 -0.88
N TRP A 51 -3.35 -9.03 -0.83
CA TRP A 51 -2.03 -9.54 -0.43
C TRP A 51 -1.92 -9.66 1.09
N GLU A 52 -2.47 -8.72 1.86
CA GLU A 52 -2.42 -8.77 3.33
C GLU A 52 -3.05 -10.05 3.87
N ILE A 53 -4.23 -10.41 3.37
CA ILE A 53 -4.88 -11.67 3.76
C ILE A 53 -4.08 -12.88 3.27
N THR A 54 -3.51 -12.83 2.07
CA THR A 54 -2.74 -13.96 1.51
C THR A 54 -1.48 -14.22 2.34
N LEU A 55 -0.70 -13.19 2.64
CA LEU A 55 0.52 -13.30 3.45
C LEU A 55 0.19 -13.74 4.88
N THR A 56 -0.87 -13.17 5.47
CA THR A 56 -1.34 -13.57 6.81
C THR A 56 -1.78 -15.02 6.85
N LEU A 57 -2.52 -15.50 5.84
CA LEU A 57 -2.95 -16.91 5.79
C LEU A 57 -1.75 -17.85 5.64
N ILE A 58 -0.76 -17.49 4.82
CA ILE A 58 0.46 -18.29 4.68
C ILE A 58 1.19 -18.42 6.03
N ASP A 59 1.29 -17.32 6.79
CA ASP A 59 1.90 -17.29 8.12
C ASP A 59 1.08 -18.11 9.15
N VAL A 60 -0.23 -17.82 9.29
CA VAL A 60 -1.13 -18.49 10.24
C VAL A 60 -1.19 -20.01 10.03
N TYR A 61 -1.18 -20.47 8.77
CA TYR A 61 -1.16 -21.90 8.44
C TYR A 61 0.25 -22.50 8.35
N ASN A 62 1.31 -21.73 8.69
CA ASN A 62 2.71 -22.15 8.63
C ASN A 62 3.11 -22.77 7.27
N LEU A 63 2.55 -22.25 6.17
CA LEU A 63 2.87 -22.76 4.82
C LEU A 63 4.26 -22.32 4.36
N ALA A 64 4.71 -21.15 4.82
CA ALA A 64 6.07 -20.63 4.64
C ALA A 64 6.35 -19.57 5.71
N ASP A 65 7.61 -19.49 6.16
CA ASP A 65 8.09 -18.47 7.08
C ASP A 65 8.38 -17.16 6.31
N ILE A 66 7.33 -16.42 5.94
CA ILE A 66 7.42 -15.30 4.99
C ILE A 66 8.00 -14.04 5.63
N PHE A 67 7.61 -13.72 6.86
CA PHE A 67 8.03 -12.52 7.56
C PHE A 67 8.07 -12.78 9.06
N ILE A 68 8.83 -11.96 9.75
CA ILE A 68 8.87 -11.92 11.21
C ILE A 68 8.47 -10.54 11.71
N PHE A 69 7.71 -10.49 12.80
CA PHE A 69 7.50 -9.27 13.55
C PHE A 69 8.64 -9.08 14.56
N ASN A 70 9.30 -7.92 14.51
CA ASN A 70 10.32 -7.55 15.50
C ASN A 70 9.71 -7.40 16.90
N ILE A 71 8.50 -6.85 16.97
CA ILE A 71 7.65 -6.84 18.16
C ILE A 71 6.28 -7.37 17.79
N GLN A 72 5.79 -8.35 18.55
CA GLN A 72 4.47 -8.94 18.30
C GLN A 72 3.37 -7.87 18.34
N PRO A 73 2.48 -7.85 17.34
CA PRO A 73 1.36 -6.92 17.33
C PRO A 73 0.48 -7.08 18.58
N PRO A 74 0.00 -5.99 19.19
CA PRO A 74 -0.84 -6.05 20.39
C PRO A 74 -2.29 -6.45 20.09
N VAL A 75 -2.60 -6.83 18.84
CA VAL A 75 -3.95 -7.09 18.35
C VAL A 75 -3.97 -8.33 17.45
N HIS A 76 -5.16 -8.90 17.27
CA HIS A 76 -5.36 -10.02 16.36
C HIS A 76 -5.00 -9.64 14.90
N HIS A 77 -4.44 -10.58 14.14
CA HIS A 77 -3.94 -10.36 12.77
C HIS A 77 -4.99 -9.73 11.82
N ILE A 78 -6.27 -10.01 12.03
CA ILE A 78 -7.36 -9.41 11.24
C ILE A 78 -7.37 -7.87 11.31
N PHE A 79 -7.01 -7.28 12.46
CA PHE A 79 -6.93 -5.83 12.61
C PHE A 79 -5.73 -5.25 11.86
N ILE A 80 -4.63 -6.00 11.77
CA ILE A 80 -3.46 -5.64 10.97
C ILE A 80 -3.83 -5.63 9.50
N VAL A 81 -4.44 -6.71 9.00
CA VAL A 81 -4.92 -6.82 7.62
C VAL A 81 -5.82 -5.63 7.25
N ILE A 82 -6.80 -5.30 8.10
CA ILE A 82 -7.70 -4.16 7.85
C ILE A 82 -6.92 -2.84 7.86
N SER A 83 -6.05 -2.63 8.86
CA SER A 83 -5.26 -1.41 9.01
C SER A 83 -4.35 -1.17 7.81
N HIS A 84 -3.59 -2.20 7.41
CA HIS A 84 -2.64 -2.15 6.30
C HIS A 84 -3.34 -2.03 4.95
N SER A 85 -4.52 -2.65 4.79
CA SER A 85 -5.37 -2.39 3.63
C SER A 85 -5.77 -0.93 3.50
N ILE A 86 -6.14 -0.26 4.60
CA ILE A 86 -6.47 1.18 4.58
C ILE A 86 -5.24 2.03 4.25
N TRP A 87 -4.05 1.66 4.77
CA TRP A 87 -2.78 2.26 4.38
C TRP A 87 -2.55 2.17 2.88
N ASP A 88 -2.73 0.99 2.28
CA ASP A 88 -2.57 0.77 0.84
C ASP A 88 -3.52 1.64 0.03
N GLY A 89 -4.79 1.74 0.46
CA GLY A 89 -5.75 2.69 -0.12
C GLY A 89 -5.23 4.13 -0.10
N GLY A 90 -4.68 4.58 1.02
CA GLY A 90 -4.06 5.90 1.15
C GLY A 90 -2.86 6.11 0.22
N LEU A 91 -1.94 5.13 0.19
CA LEU A 91 -0.73 5.16 -0.64
C LEU A 91 -1.06 5.19 -2.13
N PHE A 92 -2.05 4.42 -2.57
CA PHE A 92 -2.52 4.48 -3.95
C PHE A 92 -3.14 5.84 -4.29
N ILE A 93 -3.89 6.46 -3.38
CA ILE A 93 -4.44 7.82 -3.60
C ILE A 93 -3.34 8.87 -3.70
N ILE A 94 -2.25 8.75 -2.93
CA ILE A 94 -1.07 9.62 -3.11
C ILE A 94 -0.50 9.48 -4.53
N GLY A 95 -0.36 8.25 -5.01
CA GLY A 95 0.05 7.98 -6.39
C GLY A 95 -0.87 8.60 -7.44
N VAL A 96 -2.19 8.57 -7.21
CA VAL A 96 -3.18 9.26 -8.06
C VAL A 96 -2.97 10.78 -8.03
N GLY A 97 -2.67 11.34 -6.85
CA GLY A 97 -2.29 12.74 -6.69
C GLY A 97 -1.05 13.13 -7.48
N ILE A 98 -0.01 12.29 -7.47
CA ILE A 98 1.21 12.48 -8.28
C ILE A 98 0.84 12.53 -9.77
N ILE A 99 0.08 11.55 -10.28
CA ILE A 99 -0.37 11.55 -11.68
C ILE A 99 -1.16 12.82 -12.01
N TYR A 100 -2.06 13.24 -11.12
CA TYR A 100 -2.83 14.47 -11.29
C TYR A 100 -1.94 15.71 -11.44
N ILE A 101 -0.88 15.82 -10.63
CA ILE A 101 0.07 16.93 -10.63
C ILE A 101 0.95 16.95 -11.88
N PHE A 102 1.41 15.79 -12.36
CA PHE A 102 2.39 15.73 -13.46
C PHE A 102 1.75 15.62 -14.86
N VAL A 103 0.63 14.91 -15.00
CA VAL A 103 0.00 14.66 -16.31
C VAL A 103 -1.06 15.73 -16.65
N LYS A 104 -1.58 16.47 -15.65
CA LYS A 104 -2.50 17.62 -15.75
C LYS A 104 -3.41 17.61 -16.99
N LYS A 105 -4.25 16.57 -17.14
CA LYS A 105 -5.49 16.49 -17.96
C LYS A 105 -5.93 15.02 -18.09
N SER A 106 -7.25 14.79 -18.01
CA SER A 106 -7.90 13.51 -18.34
C SER A 106 -7.18 12.27 -17.79
N TYR A 107 -6.79 12.30 -16.51
CA TYR A 107 -6.08 11.18 -15.90
C TYR A 107 -6.97 9.92 -15.93
N PHE A 108 -6.38 8.78 -16.29
CA PHE A 108 -7.06 7.48 -16.36
C PHE A 108 -8.24 7.43 -17.37
N SER A 109 -8.34 8.35 -18.34
CA SER A 109 -9.37 8.26 -19.40
C SER A 109 -9.10 7.13 -20.40
N SER A 110 -7.83 6.84 -20.62
CA SER A 110 -7.30 5.81 -21.50
C SER A 110 -5.98 5.32 -20.93
N PHE A 111 -5.48 4.21 -21.43
CA PHE A 111 -4.11 3.80 -21.13
C PHE A 111 -3.15 4.90 -21.61
N LYS A 112 -2.26 5.33 -20.72
CA LYS A 112 -1.14 6.22 -21.02
C LYS A 112 0.09 5.70 -20.32
N LEU A 113 1.15 5.51 -21.09
CA LEU A 113 2.43 5.01 -20.57
C LEU A 113 3.00 5.93 -19.48
N SER A 114 2.83 7.25 -19.61
CA SER A 114 3.28 8.22 -18.61
C SER A 114 2.58 8.06 -17.25
N GLU A 115 1.27 7.76 -17.24
CA GLU A 115 0.52 7.57 -16.00
C GLU A 115 0.98 6.31 -15.26
N ILE A 116 1.12 5.20 -15.97
CA ILE A 116 1.55 3.94 -15.35
C ILE A 116 3.02 3.98 -14.92
N LEU A 117 3.92 4.64 -15.67
CA LEU A 117 5.31 4.81 -15.26
C LEU A 117 5.40 5.63 -13.97
N LEU A 118 4.67 6.75 -13.86
CA LEU A 118 4.62 7.53 -12.62
C LEU A 118 4.09 6.71 -11.45
N PHE A 119 3.07 5.89 -11.70
CA PHE A 119 2.48 5.03 -10.67
C PHE A 119 3.44 3.92 -10.22
N ILE A 120 4.17 3.30 -11.15
CA ILE A 120 5.21 2.31 -10.83
C ILE A 120 6.34 2.97 -10.05
N ILE A 121 6.85 4.12 -10.49
CA ILE A 121 7.90 4.87 -9.77
C ILE A 121 7.45 5.15 -8.34
N TRP A 122 6.23 5.68 -8.17
CA TRP A 122 5.66 5.89 -6.84
C TRP A 122 5.59 4.58 -6.04
N GLY A 123 4.99 3.53 -6.61
CA GLY A 123 4.81 2.24 -5.95
C GLY A 123 6.12 1.61 -5.47
N GLN A 124 7.18 1.66 -6.28
CA GLN A 124 8.49 1.15 -5.87
C GLN A 124 9.14 2.03 -4.79
N LEU A 125 9.09 3.35 -4.93
CA LEU A 125 9.65 4.27 -3.95
C LEU A 125 8.98 4.14 -2.58
N GLN A 126 7.65 4.13 -2.54
CA GLN A 126 6.92 4.04 -1.28
C GLN A 126 7.11 2.65 -0.63
N SER A 127 7.16 1.57 -1.42
CA SER A 127 7.37 0.21 -0.92
C SER A 127 8.73 0.13 -0.22
N PHE A 128 9.77 0.62 -0.90
CA PHE A 128 11.10 0.73 -0.34
C PHE A 128 11.16 1.57 0.95
N ILE A 129 10.47 2.72 0.99
CA ILE A 129 10.43 3.57 2.19
C ILE A 129 9.76 2.86 3.36
N ILE A 130 8.61 2.20 3.13
CA ILE A 130 7.88 1.46 4.17
C ILE A 130 8.73 0.29 4.68
N GLU A 131 9.37 -0.45 3.78
CA GLU A 131 10.24 -1.56 4.14
C GLU A 131 11.41 -1.08 5.00
N ILE A 132 12.05 0.05 4.65
CA ILE A 132 13.10 0.67 5.47
C ILE A 132 12.58 1.07 6.85
N ILE A 133 11.44 1.77 6.91
CA ILE A 133 10.85 2.18 8.19
C ILE A 133 10.55 0.96 9.06
N SER A 134 10.01 -0.09 8.46
CA SER A 134 9.65 -1.33 9.14
C SER A 134 10.88 -2.05 9.70
N ILE A 135 11.91 -2.30 8.90
CA ILE A 135 13.11 -3.02 9.36
C ILE A 135 13.93 -2.19 10.36
N GLN A 136 13.93 -0.86 10.26
CA GLN A 136 14.66 0.02 11.18
C GLN A 136 13.90 0.29 12.47
N SER A 137 12.62 -0.07 12.52
CA SER A 137 11.77 0.07 13.70
C SER A 137 11.36 -1.30 14.25
N SER A 138 10.33 -1.30 15.09
CA SER A 138 9.73 -2.49 15.70
C SER A 138 8.64 -3.14 14.85
N GLY A 139 8.63 -2.85 13.54
CA GLY A 139 7.69 -3.43 12.59
C GLY A 139 8.03 -4.87 12.21
N TRP A 140 7.93 -5.17 10.92
CA TRP A 140 8.19 -6.49 10.35
C TRP A 140 9.39 -6.49 9.41
N MET A 141 9.88 -7.68 9.10
CA MET A 141 10.91 -7.92 8.10
C MET A 141 10.57 -9.19 7.33
N TYR A 142 10.76 -9.17 6.01
CA TYR A 142 10.56 -10.35 5.18
C TYR A 142 11.78 -11.27 5.25
N ASN A 143 11.53 -12.57 5.32
CA ASN A 143 12.59 -13.58 5.32
C ASN A 143 13.06 -13.87 3.90
N SER A 144 14.35 -14.17 3.77
CA SER A 144 14.94 -14.62 2.51
C SER A 144 14.50 -16.03 2.19
N LEU A 145 13.89 -16.23 1.02
CA LEU A 145 13.45 -17.52 0.51
C LEU A 145 13.91 -17.67 -0.95
N TRP A 146 13.92 -18.89 -1.49
CA TRP A 146 14.37 -19.12 -2.88
C TRP A 146 13.55 -18.33 -3.93
N TRP A 147 12.28 -18.05 -3.62
CA TRP A 147 11.36 -17.23 -4.43
C TRP A 147 11.26 -15.77 -3.94
N ASN A 148 11.83 -15.47 -2.77
CA ASN A 148 11.94 -14.13 -2.19
C ASN A 148 13.41 -13.79 -1.88
N PRO A 149 14.28 -13.68 -2.90
CA PRO A 149 15.70 -13.44 -2.66
C PRO A 149 15.94 -12.05 -2.05
N VAL A 150 17.03 -11.94 -1.30
CA VAL A 150 17.57 -10.67 -0.82
C VAL A 150 18.03 -9.83 -2.03
N LEU A 151 17.56 -8.60 -2.12
CA LEU A 151 18.03 -7.64 -3.11
C LEU A 151 19.31 -6.94 -2.62
N PHE A 152 19.28 -6.47 -1.37
CA PHE A 152 20.41 -5.86 -0.66
C PHE A 152 20.07 -5.85 0.84
N SER A 153 21.00 -5.38 1.68
CA SER A 153 20.82 -5.36 3.13
C SER A 153 21.18 -4.00 3.71
N ILE A 154 20.48 -3.60 4.77
CA ILE A 154 20.76 -2.37 5.52
C ILE A 154 20.94 -2.77 6.98
N ASN A 155 22.12 -2.49 7.54
CA ASN A 155 22.47 -2.88 8.92
C ASN A 155 22.20 -4.37 9.20
N ASP A 156 22.68 -5.24 8.31
CA ASP A 156 22.49 -6.70 8.35
C ASP A 156 21.03 -7.19 8.27
N LYS A 157 20.07 -6.30 8.02
CA LYS A 157 18.66 -6.66 7.79
C LYS A 157 18.38 -6.77 6.29
N PRO A 158 17.86 -7.91 5.80
CA PRO A 158 17.55 -8.10 4.39
C PRO A 158 16.37 -7.23 3.93
N LEU A 159 16.51 -6.65 2.74
CA LEU A 159 15.41 -6.12 1.93
C LEU A 159 15.21 -7.09 0.77
N THR A 160 13.99 -7.57 0.59
CA THR A 160 13.72 -8.73 -0.26
C THR A 160 12.91 -8.38 -1.50
N LEU A 161 12.83 -9.28 -2.47
CA LEU A 161 12.14 -9.05 -3.74
C LEU A 161 10.61 -8.95 -3.60
N LEU A 162 10.01 -9.72 -2.70
CA LEU A 162 8.56 -9.93 -2.60
C LEU A 162 7.77 -8.62 -2.42
N PRO A 163 8.11 -7.71 -1.48
CA PRO A 163 7.35 -6.47 -1.32
C PRO A 163 7.37 -5.61 -2.60
N GLN A 164 8.54 -5.50 -3.23
CA GLN A 164 8.71 -4.74 -4.47
C GLN A 164 7.89 -5.33 -5.62
N PHE A 165 7.82 -6.67 -5.69
CA PHE A 165 7.04 -7.39 -6.69
C PHE A 165 5.52 -7.27 -6.46
N ILE A 166 5.06 -7.36 -5.20
CA ILE A 166 3.66 -7.14 -4.83
C ILE A 166 3.23 -5.74 -5.26
N TRP A 167 4.02 -4.72 -4.93
CA TRP A 167 3.71 -3.34 -5.30
C TRP A 167 3.77 -3.08 -6.80
N LEU A 168 4.67 -3.75 -7.53
CA LEU A 168 4.69 -3.69 -8.99
C LEU A 168 3.36 -4.21 -9.57
N ILE A 169 2.94 -5.41 -9.15
CA ILE A 169 1.68 -6.02 -9.60
C ILE A 169 0.48 -5.16 -9.17
N GLY A 170 0.46 -4.69 -7.92
CA GLY A 170 -0.57 -3.82 -7.38
C GLY A 170 -0.75 -2.56 -8.22
N CYS A 171 0.35 -1.90 -8.62
CA CYS A 171 0.31 -0.74 -9.50
C CYS A 171 -0.34 -1.04 -10.86
N PHE A 172 -0.02 -2.17 -11.49
CA PHE A 172 -0.64 -2.57 -12.75
C PHE A 172 -2.15 -2.83 -12.59
N ILE A 173 -2.53 -3.66 -11.61
CA ILE A 173 -3.94 -4.01 -11.36
C ILE A 173 -4.75 -2.75 -11.08
N PHE A 174 -4.30 -1.93 -10.14
CA PHE A 174 -4.95 -0.69 -9.77
C PHE A 174 -5.12 0.24 -10.97
N TYR A 175 -4.06 0.44 -11.77
CA TYR A 175 -4.10 1.34 -12.92
C TYR A 175 -5.15 0.93 -13.95
N PHE A 176 -5.16 -0.36 -14.35
CA PHE A 176 -6.12 -0.85 -15.33
C PHE A 176 -7.57 -0.82 -14.81
N VAL A 177 -7.78 -1.13 -13.53
CA VAL A 177 -9.10 -1.02 -12.89
C VAL A 177 -9.55 0.44 -12.87
N ALA A 178 -8.68 1.38 -12.49
CA ALA A 178 -8.97 2.80 -12.46
C ALA A 178 -9.37 3.35 -13.85
N VAL A 179 -8.66 2.94 -14.92
CA VAL A 179 -9.03 3.29 -16.30
C VAL A 179 -10.41 2.74 -16.67
N LYS A 180 -10.72 1.48 -16.31
CA LYS A 180 -12.03 0.87 -16.57
C LYS A 180 -13.16 1.60 -15.84
N ILE A 181 -12.98 1.89 -14.55
CA ILE A 181 -13.96 2.61 -13.74
C ILE A 181 -14.21 4.00 -14.32
N LYS A 182 -13.15 4.74 -14.67
CA LYS A 182 -13.28 6.08 -15.23
C LYS A 182 -14.10 6.07 -16.53
N LYS A 183 -13.81 5.13 -17.43
CA LYS A 183 -14.58 4.93 -18.68
C LYS A 183 -16.04 4.60 -18.41
N SER A 184 -16.33 3.76 -17.42
CA SER A 184 -17.71 3.40 -17.06
C SER A 184 -18.49 4.60 -16.54
N LEU A 185 -17.87 5.45 -15.72
CA LEU A 185 -18.52 6.65 -15.18
C LEU A 185 -18.86 7.66 -16.27
N TYR A 186 -18.00 7.83 -17.29
CA TYR A 186 -18.28 8.73 -18.42
C TYR A 186 -19.36 8.22 -19.38
N LYS A 187 -19.57 6.90 -19.50
CA LYS A 187 -20.63 6.33 -20.34
C LYS A 187 -22.04 6.54 -19.77
N ASN A 188 -22.13 6.76 -18.46
CA ASN A 188 -23.39 6.89 -17.73
C ASN A 188 -23.76 8.37 -17.45
N LEU A 189 -23.04 9.32 -18.04
CA LEU A 189 -23.28 10.77 -18.00
C LEU A 189 -23.69 11.24 -19.39
#